data_AF-A0A2T7TA83-F1
#
_entry.id   AF-A0A2T7TA83-F1
#
_cell.length_a   1.000
_cell.length_b   1.000
_cell.length_c   1.000
_cell.angle_alpha   90.00
_cell.angle_beta   90.00
_cell.angle_gamma   90.00
#
_symmetry.space_group_name_H-M   'P 1'
#
loop_
_entity.id
_entity.type
_entity.pdbx_description
1 polymer ?
#
loop_
_entity_poly.entity_id
_entity_poly.type
_entity_poly.pdbx_seq_one_letter_code
_entity_poly.pdbx_strand_id
1 'polypeptide(L)'
;MASSDADRAEGMARAYVATHADPDRDSDYAVRILAAVAEGIAEAGDQERARGLLADLEATANSVTRHNQRNWSFARLSRAAVKSGDLDLAERSARLITNPRAKGFAFAELAEAAHTGPRAERWVAEALHLAGWAASLDALVAVAEEVVPVVADEYVRLTRVSR
;
A
#
# COMPACT_ATOMS: atom_id res chain seq x y z
N MET A 1 10.00 22.59 16.92
CA MET A 1 8.57 22.66 16.56
C MET A 1 8.11 21.39 15.83
N ALA A 2 8.75 20.97 14.73
CA ALA A 2 8.36 19.73 14.03
C ALA A 2 8.31 18.48 14.93
N SER A 3 9.31 18.27 15.80
CA SER A 3 9.32 17.13 16.74
C SER A 3 8.18 17.20 17.78
N SER A 4 7.84 18.36 18.33
CA SER A 4 6.77 18.47 19.34
C SER A 4 5.38 18.22 18.76
N ASP A 5 5.17 18.56 17.49
CA ASP A 5 3.90 18.32 16.81
C ASP A 5 3.74 16.85 16.40
N ALA A 6 4.84 16.21 15.97
CA ALA A 6 4.90 14.77 15.74
C ALA A 6 4.61 13.97 17.04
N ASP A 7 5.24 14.35 18.15
CA ASP A 7 5.01 13.72 19.46
C ASP A 7 3.55 13.84 19.90
N ARG A 8 2.95 15.02 19.70
CA ARG A 8 1.53 15.24 20.00
C ARG A 8 0.62 14.39 19.10
N ALA A 9 0.90 14.34 17.80
CA ALA A 9 0.11 13.57 16.84
C ALA A 9 0.18 12.07 17.13
N GLU A 10 1.38 11.53 17.41
CA GLU A 10 1.57 10.14 17.83
C GLU A 10 0.81 9.83 19.12
N GLY A 11 0.96 10.68 20.15
CA GLY A 11 0.23 10.51 21.41
C GLY A 11 -1.29 10.48 21.23
N MET A 12 -1.83 11.38 20.39
CA MET A 12 -3.26 11.40 20.06
C MET A 12 -3.71 10.15 19.31
N ALA A 13 -2.90 9.67 18.35
CA ALA A 13 -3.20 8.46 17.60
C ALA A 13 -3.30 7.23 18.51
N ARG A 14 -2.29 7.02 19.36
CA ARG A 14 -2.25 5.90 20.31
C ARG A 14 -3.36 6.00 21.37
N ALA A 15 -3.65 7.21 21.85
CA ALA A 15 -4.76 7.43 22.78
C ALA A 15 -6.13 7.13 22.15
N TYR A 16 -6.32 7.47 20.87
CA TYR A 16 -7.55 7.12 20.15
C TYR A 16 -7.73 5.60 20.10
N VAL A 17 -6.69 4.87 19.68
CA VAL A 17 -6.71 3.40 19.62
C VAL A 17 -7.00 2.78 20.99
N ALA A 18 -6.35 3.28 22.06
CA ALA A 18 -6.53 2.75 23.40
C ALA A 18 -7.93 2.98 23.99
N THR A 19 -8.61 4.05 23.58
CA THR A 19 -9.94 4.42 24.09
C THR A 19 -11.09 3.81 23.27
N HIS A 20 -10.82 3.36 22.05
CA HIS A 20 -11.81 2.79 21.13
C HIS A 20 -11.57 1.29 20.96
N ALA A 21 -12.14 0.52 21.89
CA ALA A 21 -11.84 -0.89 22.07
C ALA A 21 -12.54 -1.84 21.09
N ASP A 22 -13.53 -1.40 20.31
CA ASP A 22 -14.22 -2.24 19.31
C ASP A 22 -13.54 -2.09 17.94
N PRO A 23 -12.74 -3.08 17.51
CA PRO A 23 -12.03 -2.99 16.23
C PRO A 23 -12.99 -2.92 15.05
N ASP A 24 -14.15 -3.57 15.09
CA ASP A 24 -15.05 -3.62 13.95
C ASP A 24 -15.90 -2.35 13.79
N ARG A 25 -15.99 -1.52 14.82
CA ARG A 25 -16.69 -0.24 14.74
C ARG A 25 -15.72 0.92 14.54
N ASP A 26 -14.57 0.86 15.18
CA ASP A 26 -13.73 2.04 15.37
C ASP A 26 -12.40 1.97 14.57
N SER A 27 -12.10 0.85 13.89
CA SER A 27 -10.83 0.67 13.17
C SER A 27 -10.63 1.62 12.00
N ASP A 28 -11.69 2.06 11.30
CA ASP A 28 -11.52 2.92 10.11
C ASP A 28 -10.72 4.16 10.49
N TYR A 29 -11.16 4.86 11.53
CA TYR A 29 -10.49 6.09 11.97
C TYR A 29 -9.13 5.82 12.61
N ALA A 30 -9.02 4.77 13.43
CA ALA A 30 -7.74 4.36 14.03
C ALA A 30 -6.67 4.10 12.97
N VAL A 31 -7.02 3.31 11.95
CA VAL A 31 -6.12 2.95 10.86
C VAL A 31 -5.73 4.18 10.02
N ARG A 32 -6.67 5.12 9.80
CA ARG A 32 -6.36 6.36 9.05
C ARG A 32 -5.37 7.25 9.79
N ILE A 33 -5.58 7.46 11.09
CA ILE A 33 -4.69 8.33 11.87
C ILE A 33 -3.32 7.69 11.96
N LEU A 34 -3.22 6.42 12.37
CA LEU A 34 -1.94 5.74 12.52
C LEU A 34 -1.13 5.79 11.22
N ALA A 35 -1.77 5.53 10.07
CA ALA A 35 -1.14 5.64 8.76
C ALA A 35 -0.66 7.07 8.47
N ALA A 36 -1.53 8.07 8.64
CA ALA A 36 -1.17 9.46 8.35
C ALA A 36 -0.03 9.99 9.22
N VAL A 37 -0.01 9.62 10.51
CA VAL A 37 1.06 10.02 11.43
C VAL A 37 2.36 9.27 11.08
N ALA A 38 2.30 7.97 10.77
CA ALA A 38 3.47 7.22 10.32
C ALA A 38 4.09 7.80 9.04
N GLU A 39 3.26 8.14 8.05
CA GLU A 39 3.67 8.78 6.81
C GLU A 39 4.38 10.12 7.08
N GLY A 40 3.75 11.01 7.86
CA GLY A 40 4.34 12.32 8.17
C GLY A 40 5.63 12.24 9.00
N ILE A 41 5.73 11.27 9.91
CA ILE A 41 6.95 11.04 10.70
C ILE A 41 8.08 10.48 9.82
N ALA A 42 7.77 9.57 8.89
CA ALA A 42 8.74 9.07 7.92
C ALA A 42 9.23 10.19 6.98
N GLU A 43 8.34 11.05 6.51
CA GLU A 43 8.68 12.24 5.71
C GLU A 43 9.58 13.22 6.47
N ALA A 44 9.40 13.34 7.78
CA ALA A 44 10.28 14.12 8.66
C ALA A 44 11.65 13.44 8.94
N GLY A 45 11.87 12.22 8.42
CA GLY A 45 13.12 11.47 8.51
C GLY A 45 13.23 10.50 9.68
N ASP A 46 12.21 10.40 10.54
CA ASP A 46 12.25 9.52 11.72
C ASP A 46 11.65 8.14 11.41
N GLN A 47 12.47 7.32 10.76
CA GLN A 47 12.05 6.02 10.25
C GLN A 47 11.74 4.99 11.35
N GLU A 48 12.34 5.13 12.53
CA GLU A 48 12.11 4.18 13.63
C GLU A 48 10.74 4.41 14.28
N ARG A 49 10.38 5.67 14.52
CA ARG A 49 9.05 6.02 15.01
C ARG A 49 7.94 5.70 14.01
N ALA A 50 8.17 5.96 12.73
CA ALA A 50 7.23 5.59 11.67
C ALA A 50 6.94 4.08 11.68
N ARG A 51 7.98 3.23 11.80
CA ARG A 51 7.82 1.78 11.93
C ARG A 51 7.04 1.37 13.17
N GLY A 52 7.26 2.04 14.31
CA GLY A 52 6.48 1.82 15.53
C GLY A 52 4.98 2.06 15.33
N LEU A 53 4.61 3.12 14.60
CA LEU A 53 3.21 3.41 14.27
C LEU A 53 2.63 2.44 13.23
N LEU A 54 3.43 1.98 12.27
CA LEU A 54 2.99 0.94 11.33
C LEU A 54 2.77 -0.40 12.03
N ALA A 55 3.52 -0.72 13.09
CA ALA A 55 3.28 -1.91 13.91
C ALA A 55 1.94 -1.82 14.68
N ASP A 56 1.64 -0.65 15.27
CA ASP A 56 0.32 -0.39 15.86
C ASP A 56 -0.81 -0.51 14.82
N LEU A 57 -0.55 -0.01 13.61
CA LEU A 57 -1.48 -0.09 12.48
C LEU A 57 -1.73 -1.55 12.08
N GLU A 58 -0.68 -2.37 12.00
CA GLU A 58 -0.76 -3.80 11.72
C GLU A 58 -1.52 -4.55 12.82
N ALA A 59 -1.26 -4.25 14.09
CA ALA A 59 -2.02 -4.82 15.20
C ALA A 59 -3.51 -4.48 15.11
N THR A 60 -3.83 -3.22 14.78
CA THR A 60 -5.22 -2.77 14.58
C THR A 60 -5.87 -3.43 13.38
N ALA A 61 -5.17 -3.55 12.23
CA ALA A 61 -5.70 -4.21 11.05
C ALA A 61 -5.97 -5.70 11.29
N ASN A 62 -5.13 -6.37 12.09
CA ASN A 62 -5.31 -7.77 12.44
C ASN A 62 -6.47 -8.02 13.41
N SER A 63 -6.82 -7.06 14.26
CA SER A 63 -7.94 -7.22 15.22
C SER A 63 -9.32 -7.03 14.58
N VAL A 64 -9.41 -6.45 13.38
CA VAL A 64 -10.66 -6.32 12.61
C VAL A 64 -11.13 -7.69 12.11
N THR A 65 -12.37 -8.06 12.43
CA THR A 65 -12.97 -9.34 12.02
C THR A 65 -13.86 -9.19 10.80
N ARG A 66 -14.48 -8.01 10.61
CA ARG A 66 -15.34 -7.74 9.45
C ARG A 66 -14.52 -7.70 8.17
N HIS A 67 -14.76 -8.68 7.30
CA HIS A 67 -14.01 -8.90 6.06
C HIS A 67 -13.74 -7.64 5.23
N ASN A 68 -14.76 -6.80 5.00
CA ASN A 68 -14.62 -5.61 4.16
C ASN A 68 -13.74 -4.53 4.82
N GLN A 69 -13.89 -4.34 6.13
CA GLN A 69 -13.06 -3.40 6.88
C GLN A 69 -11.63 -3.92 6.99
N ARG A 70 -11.46 -5.22 7.25
CA ARG A 70 -10.15 -5.88 7.32
C ARG A 70 -9.36 -5.71 6.00
N ASN A 71 -10.02 -5.90 4.86
CA ASN A 71 -9.43 -5.63 3.54
C ASN A 71 -8.94 -4.19 3.42
N TRP A 72 -9.80 -3.24 3.79
CA TRP A 72 -9.49 -1.83 3.70
C TRP A 72 -8.33 -1.44 4.63
N SER A 73 -8.27 -2.02 5.84
CA SER A 73 -7.18 -1.82 6.78
C SER A 73 -5.83 -2.30 6.24
N PHE A 74 -5.78 -3.48 5.63
CA PHE A 74 -4.55 -3.98 5.00
C PHE A 74 -4.13 -3.18 3.76
N ALA A 75 -5.10 -2.69 2.96
CA ALA A 75 -4.79 -1.78 1.86
C ALA A 75 -4.16 -0.47 2.37
N ARG A 76 -4.68 0.08 3.47
CA ARG A 76 -4.13 1.28 4.09
C ARG A 76 -2.73 1.05 4.66
N LEU A 77 -2.53 -0.06 5.37
CA LEU A 77 -1.22 -0.44 5.91
C LEU A 77 -0.19 -0.65 4.81
N SER A 78 -0.56 -1.32 3.72
CA SER A 78 0.33 -1.53 2.58
C SER A 78 0.82 -0.19 2.01
N ARG A 79 -0.10 0.75 1.75
CA ARG A 79 0.24 2.09 1.26
C ARG A 79 1.10 2.90 2.22
N ALA A 80 0.76 2.91 3.50
CA ALA A 80 1.51 3.65 4.50
C ALA A 80 2.94 3.09 4.61
N ALA A 81 3.10 1.77 4.60
CA ALA A 81 4.40 1.13 4.59
C ALA A 81 5.22 1.44 3.33
N VAL A 82 4.61 1.52 2.13
CA VAL A 82 5.27 1.99 0.91
C VAL A 82 5.82 3.40 1.11
N LYS A 83 4.98 4.33 1.58
CA LYS A 83 5.37 5.74 1.80
C LYS A 83 6.44 5.91 2.87
N SER A 84 6.47 5.03 3.87
CA SER A 84 7.53 4.98 4.89
C SER A 84 8.76 4.17 4.46
N GLY A 85 8.80 3.64 3.22
CA GLY A 85 9.94 2.89 2.70
C GLY A 85 10.09 1.47 3.24
N ASP A 86 9.10 0.92 3.95
CA ASP A 86 9.07 -0.47 4.42
C ASP A 86 8.37 -1.37 3.40
N LEU A 87 9.07 -1.67 2.31
CA LEU A 87 8.52 -2.48 1.21
C LEU A 87 8.21 -3.92 1.64
N ASP A 88 8.90 -4.46 2.65
CA ASP A 88 8.63 -5.81 3.16
C ASP A 88 7.30 -5.85 3.93
N LEU A 89 7.02 -4.87 4.80
CA LEU A 89 5.72 -4.74 5.45
C LEU A 89 4.61 -4.45 4.45
N ALA A 90 4.88 -3.60 3.46
CA ALA A 90 3.93 -3.30 2.40
C ALA A 90 3.54 -4.56 1.61
N GLU A 91 4.50 -5.41 1.22
CA GLU A 91 4.25 -6.67 0.51
C GLU A 91 3.44 -7.65 1.38
N ARG A 92 3.84 -7.85 2.65
CA ARG A 92 3.10 -8.73 3.57
C ARG A 92 1.65 -8.28 3.71
N SER A 93 1.42 -6.99 3.83
CA SER A 93 0.10 -6.38 3.97
C SER A 93 -0.73 -6.51 2.68
N ALA A 94 -0.13 -6.22 1.52
CA ALA A 94 -0.78 -6.41 0.22
C ALA A 94 -1.25 -7.85 0.02
N ARG A 95 -0.45 -8.83 0.45
CA ARG A 95 -0.81 -10.26 0.37
C ARG A 95 -2.04 -10.63 1.18
N LEU A 96 -2.35 -9.91 2.26
CA LEU A 96 -3.53 -10.15 3.11
C LEU A 96 -4.82 -9.54 2.56
N ILE A 97 -4.73 -8.69 1.53
CA ILE A 97 -5.89 -8.18 0.81
C ILE A 97 -6.53 -9.33 0.02
N THR A 98 -7.82 -9.57 0.24
CA THR A 98 -8.61 -10.61 -0.45
C THR A 98 -9.40 -10.06 -1.63
N ASN A 99 -9.72 -8.76 -1.67
CA ASN A 99 -10.28 -8.14 -2.88
C ASN A 99 -9.20 -8.10 -3.99
N PRO A 100 -9.39 -8.79 -5.13
CA PRO A 100 -8.33 -8.92 -6.14
C PRO A 100 -7.90 -7.59 -6.72
N ARG A 101 -8.86 -6.71 -7.05
CA ARG A 101 -8.55 -5.41 -7.66
C ARG A 101 -7.78 -4.51 -6.70
N ALA A 102 -8.18 -4.45 -5.43
CA ALA A 102 -7.46 -3.69 -4.41
C ALA A 102 -6.05 -4.25 -4.17
N LYS A 103 -5.89 -5.58 -4.21
CA LYS A 103 -4.60 -6.25 -4.12
C LYS A 103 -3.69 -5.90 -5.29
N GLY A 104 -4.23 -5.89 -6.51
CA GLY A 104 -3.50 -5.48 -7.71
C GLY A 104 -3.00 -4.02 -7.62
N PHE A 105 -3.85 -3.09 -7.15
CA PHE A 105 -3.41 -1.71 -6.89
C PHE A 105 -2.29 -1.62 -5.85
N ALA A 106 -2.35 -2.40 -4.77
CA ALA A 106 -1.29 -2.41 -3.76
C ALA A 106 0.05 -2.92 -4.34
N PHE A 107 0.01 -3.93 -5.22
CA PHE A 107 1.22 -4.39 -5.92
C PHE A 107 1.73 -3.38 -6.95
N ALA A 108 0.86 -2.62 -7.62
CA ALA A 108 1.29 -1.52 -8.49
C ALA A 108 2.05 -0.45 -7.68
N GLU A 109 1.51 0.00 -6.54
CA GLU A 109 2.17 0.98 -5.67
C GLU A 109 3.55 0.48 -5.16
N LEU A 110 3.65 -0.81 -4.82
CA LEU A 110 4.91 -1.46 -4.44
C LEU A 110 5.94 -1.48 -5.57
N ALA A 111 5.52 -1.83 -6.78
CA ALA A 111 6.36 -1.85 -7.97
C ALA A 111 6.89 -0.45 -8.30
N GLU A 112 6.03 0.56 -8.30
CA GLU A 112 6.40 1.96 -8.51
C GLU A 112 7.45 2.42 -7.51
N ALA A 113 7.25 2.12 -6.23
CA ALA A 113 8.17 2.52 -5.17
C ALA A 113 9.53 1.81 -5.24
N ALA A 114 9.56 0.53 -5.63
CA ALA A 114 10.81 -0.19 -5.84
C ALA A 114 11.55 0.25 -7.11
N HIS A 115 10.83 0.75 -8.11
CA HIS A 115 11.29 1.25 -9.41
C HIS A 115 12.02 0.22 -10.29
N THR A 116 12.80 -0.70 -9.74
CA THR A 116 13.57 -1.67 -10.54
C THR A 116 13.82 -2.97 -9.78
N GLY A 117 14.24 -3.99 -10.54
CA GLY A 117 14.68 -5.28 -10.03
C GLY A 117 13.58 -6.35 -9.99
N PRO A 118 13.95 -7.60 -9.69
CA PRO A 118 13.06 -8.75 -9.86
C PRO A 118 11.79 -8.70 -9.00
N ARG A 119 11.86 -8.02 -7.83
CA ARG A 119 10.67 -7.81 -6.99
C ARG A 119 9.68 -6.84 -7.65
N ALA A 120 10.17 -5.73 -8.21
CA ALA A 120 9.34 -4.76 -8.89
C ALA A 120 8.66 -5.36 -10.13
N GLU A 121 9.42 -6.07 -10.96
CA GLU A 121 8.89 -6.79 -12.14
C GLU A 121 7.80 -7.80 -11.74
N ARG A 122 8.04 -8.58 -10.69
CA ARG A 122 7.04 -9.52 -10.16
C ARG A 122 5.78 -8.80 -9.70
N TRP A 123 5.90 -7.67 -8.99
CA TRP A 123 4.73 -6.92 -8.53
C TRP A 123 3.96 -6.28 -9.68
N VAL A 124 4.63 -5.82 -10.75
CA VAL A 124 3.95 -5.39 -11.99
C VAL A 124 3.14 -6.54 -12.60
N ALA A 125 3.72 -7.74 -12.69
CA ALA A 125 3.03 -8.91 -13.21
C ALA A 125 1.79 -9.29 -12.36
N GLU A 126 1.92 -9.25 -11.03
CA GLU A 126 0.80 -9.50 -10.10
C GLU A 126 -0.28 -8.42 -10.25
N ALA A 127 0.09 -7.14 -10.37
CA ALA A 127 -0.84 -6.04 -10.59
C ALA A 127 -1.61 -6.21 -11.90
N LEU A 128 -0.90 -6.53 -13.00
CA LEU A 128 -1.51 -6.81 -14.31
C LEU A 128 -2.51 -7.96 -14.25
N HIS A 129 -2.17 -9.04 -13.56
CA HIS A 129 -3.05 -10.20 -13.40
C HIS A 129 -4.33 -9.85 -12.61
N LEU A 130 -4.20 -9.05 -11.55
CA LEU A 130 -5.26 -8.82 -10.56
C LEU A 130 -6.16 -7.62 -10.86
N ALA A 131 -5.62 -6.55 -11.44
CA ALA A 131 -6.31 -5.29 -11.66
C ALA A 131 -6.31 -4.84 -13.13
N GLY A 132 -5.57 -5.52 -14.00
CA GLY A 132 -5.53 -5.27 -15.43
C GLY A 132 -4.69 -4.06 -15.82
N TRP A 133 -4.58 -3.83 -17.12
CA TRP A 133 -3.69 -2.85 -17.73
C TRP A 133 -3.79 -1.44 -17.15
N ALA A 134 -5.02 -0.91 -17.02
CA ALA A 134 -5.22 0.46 -16.56
C ALA A 134 -4.73 0.73 -15.14
N ALA A 135 -4.70 -0.30 -14.28
CA ALA A 135 -4.25 -0.17 -12.89
C ALA A 135 -2.73 -0.34 -12.74
N SER A 136 -2.07 -0.92 -13.74
CA SER A 136 -0.65 -1.28 -13.69
C SER A 136 0.22 -0.46 -14.63
N LEU A 137 -0.37 0.44 -15.43
CA LEU A 137 0.37 1.15 -16.47
C LEU A 137 1.46 2.05 -15.89
N ASP A 138 1.17 2.79 -14.83
CA ASP A 138 2.15 3.67 -14.17
C ASP A 138 3.29 2.85 -13.58
N ALA A 139 2.98 1.74 -12.89
CA ALA A 139 3.96 0.78 -12.41
C ALA A 139 4.80 0.13 -13.52
N LEU A 140 4.19 -0.23 -14.65
CA LEU A 140 4.88 -0.81 -15.79
C LEU A 140 5.81 0.21 -16.44
N VAL A 141 5.39 1.46 -16.60
CA VAL A 141 6.24 2.55 -17.08
C VAL A 141 7.39 2.79 -16.12
N ALA A 142 7.13 2.81 -14.82
CA ALA A 142 8.16 3.02 -13.81
C ALA A 142 9.22 1.93 -13.80
N VAL A 143 8.85 0.66 -14.08
CA VAL A 143 9.74 -0.50 -13.95
C VAL A 143 10.36 -0.94 -15.27
N ALA A 144 9.64 -0.83 -16.37
CA ALA A 144 9.98 -1.39 -17.68
C ALA A 144 9.28 -0.61 -18.81
N GLU A 145 9.55 0.70 -18.89
CA GLU A 145 8.98 1.61 -19.89
C GLU A 145 9.11 1.06 -21.32
N GLU A 146 10.23 0.42 -21.64
CA GLU A 146 10.53 -0.14 -22.96
C GLU A 146 9.57 -1.26 -23.39
N VAL A 147 8.89 -1.91 -22.44
CA VAL A 147 7.96 -3.02 -22.73
C VAL A 147 6.60 -2.49 -23.19
N VAL A 148 6.21 -1.29 -22.77
CA VAL A 148 4.91 -0.68 -23.11
C VAL A 148 4.66 -0.60 -24.64
N PRO A 149 5.57 -0.02 -25.45
CA PRO A 149 5.37 0.04 -26.90
C PRO A 149 5.38 -1.36 -27.55
N VAL A 150 6.19 -2.29 -27.04
CA VAL A 150 6.27 -3.67 -27.59
C VAL A 150 4.92 -4.38 -27.45
N VAL A 151 4.30 -4.30 -26.29
CA VAL A 151 2.98 -4.91 -26.03
C VAL A 151 1.89 -4.23 -26.85
N ALA A 152 1.92 -2.89 -26.96
CA ALA A 152 0.95 -2.14 -27.75
C ALA A 152 1.04 -2.50 -29.25
N ASP A 153 2.25 -2.53 -29.80
CA ASP A 153 2.49 -2.90 -31.20
C ASP A 153 2.05 -4.33 -31.50
N GLU A 154 2.33 -5.26 -30.59
CA GLU A 154 1.91 -6.65 -30.74
C GLU A 154 0.39 -6.80 -30.71
N TYR A 155 -0.28 -6.11 -29.79
CA TYR A 155 -1.74 -6.08 -29.74
C TYR A 155 -2.36 -5.56 -31.05
N VAL A 156 -1.79 -4.50 -31.63
CA VAL A 156 -2.24 -3.95 -32.92
C VAL A 156 -1.99 -4.94 -34.06
N ARG A 157 -0.84 -5.63 -34.08
CA ARG A 157 -0.55 -6.66 -35.10
C ARG A 157 -1.58 -7.79 -35.06
N LEU A 158 -1.84 -8.36 -33.88
CA LEU A 158 -2.77 -9.49 -33.71
C LEU A 158 -4.21 -9.12 -34.08
N THR A 159 -4.66 -7.92 -33.74
CA THR A 159 -6.03 -7.46 -34.04
C THR A 159 -6.24 -7.08 -35.51
N ARG A 160 -5.18 -6.70 -36.24
CA ARG A 160 -5.23 -6.44 -37.69
C ARG A 160 -5.22 -7.72 -38.53
N VAL A 161 -4.46 -8.73 -38.13
CA VAL A 161 -4.42 -10.04 -38.84
C VAL A 161 -5.73 -10.82 -38.69
N SER A 162 -6.50 -10.53 -37.65
CA SER A 162 -7.77 -11.19 -37.33
C SER A 162 -9.00 -10.56 -38.03
N ARG A 163 -8.81 -9.57 -38.91
CA ARG A 163 -9.87 -8.93 -39.72
C ARG A 163 -9.63 -9.20 -41.20
#